data_AF-A0A150NWX6-F1
#
_entry.id   AF-A0A150NWX6-F1
#
_cell.length_a   1.000
_cell.length_b   1.000
_cell.length_c   1.000
_cell.angle_alpha   90.00
_cell.angle_beta   90.00
_cell.angle_gamma   90.00
#
_symmetry.space_group_name_H-M   'P 1'
#
loop_
_entity.id
_entity.type
_entity.pdbx_description
1 polymer ?
#
loop_
_entity_poly.entity_id
_entity_poly.type
_entity_poly.pdbx_seq_one_letter_code
_entity_poly.pdbx_strand_id
1 'polypeptide(L)'
;MLGILTFILVFGIIVVVHEFGHFYFAKKSGILVREFAIGMGPKIFAHTGKDGTAYTIRILPLGGYVRMAGWGDDTTEIKTGTPVSLTLTDDGKVKRINLSGKKLDQTALPMQVTQFDFEDKLFIKGLVLEEEKHLQ
;
A
#
# COMPACT_ATOMS: atom_id res chain seq x y z
N MET A 1 -1.88 -40.41 -7.84
CA MET A 1 -2.17 -39.63 -6.61
C MET A 1 -0.91 -38.97 -6.04
N LEU A 2 0.17 -39.73 -5.79
CA LEU A 2 1.44 -39.19 -5.29
C LEU A 2 2.04 -38.07 -6.18
N GLY A 3 2.07 -38.26 -7.51
CA GLY A 3 2.65 -37.27 -8.42
C GLY A 3 1.97 -35.91 -8.43
N ILE A 4 0.64 -35.85 -8.25
CA ILE A 4 -0.11 -34.59 -8.16
C ILE A 4 0.24 -33.87 -6.86
N LEU A 5 0.34 -34.62 -5.75
CA LEU A 5 0.74 -34.07 -4.46
C LEU A 5 2.17 -33.52 -4.50
N THR A 6 3.11 -34.27 -5.09
CA THR A 6 4.50 -33.83 -5.29
C THR A 6 4.57 -32.60 -6.18
N PHE A 7 3.80 -32.56 -7.27
CA PHE A 7 3.75 -31.39 -8.16
C PHE A 7 3.28 -30.14 -7.41
N ILE A 8 2.17 -30.21 -6.67
CA ILE A 8 1.65 -29.07 -5.91
C ILE A 8 2.67 -28.59 -4.88
N LEU A 9 3.37 -29.51 -4.21
CA LEU A 9 4.38 -29.17 -3.20
C LEU A 9 5.60 -28.48 -3.82
N VAL A 10 6.17 -29.04 -4.89
CA VAL A 10 7.34 -28.47 -5.56
C VAL A 10 6.98 -27.12 -6.20
N PHE A 11 5.85 -27.05 -6.89
CA PHE A 11 5.37 -25.81 -7.50
C PHE A 11 5.11 -24.73 -6.45
N GLY A 12 4.48 -25.09 -5.33
CA GLY A 12 4.23 -24.17 -4.22
C GLY A 12 5.52 -23.59 -3.65
N ILE A 13 6.56 -24.41 -3.45
CA ILE A 13 7.87 -23.93 -2.97
C ILE A 13 8.50 -22.95 -3.97
N ILE A 14 8.51 -23.29 -5.26
CA ILE A 14 9.10 -22.44 -6.31
C ILE A 14 8.41 -21.07 -6.34
N VAL A 15 7.08 -21.06 -6.32
CA VAL A 15 6.28 -19.83 -6.32
C VAL A 15 6.58 -19.00 -5.07
N VAL A 16 6.58 -19.61 -3.87
CA VAL A 16 6.85 -18.88 -2.63
C VAL A 16 8.23 -18.23 -2.67
N VAL A 17 9.25 -18.93 -3.16
CA VAL A 17 10.61 -18.38 -3.29
C VAL A 17 10.65 -17.24 -4.33
N HIS A 18 9.94 -17.38 -5.46
CA HIS A 18 9.85 -16.34 -6.49
C HIS A 18 9.24 -15.05 -5.95
N GLU A 19 8.05 -15.15 -5.33
CA GLU A 19 7.36 -14.01 -4.73
C GLU A 19 8.18 -13.42 -3.58
N PHE A 20 8.82 -14.26 -2.76
CA PHE A 20 9.69 -13.79 -1.69
C PHE A 20 10.88 -12.99 -2.23
N GLY A 21 11.41 -13.35 -3.41
CA GLY A 21 12.42 -12.56 -4.10
C GLY A 21 11.95 -11.14 -4.39
N HIS A 22 10.78 -10.98 -5.04
CA HIS A 22 10.19 -9.66 -5.29
C HIS A 22 9.96 -8.89 -4.00
N PHE A 23 9.39 -9.54 -2.99
CA PHE A 23 9.14 -8.95 -1.69
C PHE A 23 10.43 -8.43 -1.05
N TYR A 24 11.46 -9.26 -0.99
CA TYR A 24 12.73 -8.92 -0.36
C TYR A 24 13.40 -7.72 -1.05
N PHE A 25 13.50 -7.75 -2.39
CA PHE A 25 14.11 -6.65 -3.13
C PHE A 25 13.26 -5.37 -3.07
N ALA A 26 11.93 -5.45 -3.13
CA ALA A 26 11.06 -4.29 -2.99
C ALA A 26 11.23 -3.62 -1.62
N LYS A 27 11.17 -4.38 -0.54
CA LYS A 27 11.37 -3.85 0.82
C LYS A 27 12.77 -3.27 1.01
N LYS A 28 13.80 -3.91 0.47
CA LYS A 28 15.18 -3.43 0.53
C LYS A 28 15.38 -2.12 -0.22
N SER A 29 14.67 -1.93 -1.33
CA SER A 29 14.66 -0.69 -2.13
C SER A 29 13.74 0.39 -1.55
N GLY A 30 13.11 0.18 -0.39
CA GLY A 30 12.21 1.14 0.24
C GLY A 30 10.82 1.22 -0.39
N ILE A 31 10.47 0.30 -1.30
CA ILE A 31 9.15 0.25 -1.93
C ILE A 31 8.13 -0.28 -0.91
N LEU A 32 7.03 0.45 -0.75
CA LEU A 32 5.93 0.01 0.10
C LEU A 32 5.25 -1.21 -0.53
N VAL A 33 5.30 -2.34 0.18
CA VAL A 33 4.54 -3.54 -0.19
C VAL A 33 3.24 -3.55 0.60
N ARG A 34 2.09 -3.49 -0.10
CA ARG A 34 0.76 -3.50 0.50
C ARG A 34 0.32 -4.91 0.88
N GLU A 35 0.63 -5.91 0.05
CA GLU A 35 0.23 -7.29 0.28
C GLU A 35 1.27 -8.27 -0.26
N PHE A 36 1.61 -9.28 0.55
CA PHE A 36 2.36 -10.46 0.15
C PHE A 36 1.41 -11.66 0.25
N ALA A 37 1.03 -12.25 -0.88
CA ALA A 37 0.04 -13.31 -0.94
C ALA A 37 0.65 -14.62 -1.43
N ILE A 38 0.44 -15.68 -0.65
CA ILE A 38 0.73 -17.06 -1.05
C ILE A 38 -0.59 -17.70 -1.47
N GLY A 39 -0.63 -18.19 -2.71
CA GLY A 39 -1.82 -18.75 -3.32
C GLY A 39 -2.74 -17.73 -3.98
N MET A 40 -3.87 -18.21 -4.48
CA MET A 40 -4.90 -17.46 -5.17
C MET A 40 -6.30 -17.72 -4.59
N GLY A 41 -7.25 -16.86 -4.96
CA GLY A 41 -8.65 -16.97 -4.55
C GLY A 41 -8.92 -16.38 -3.15
N PRO A 42 -9.98 -16.84 -2.47
CA PRO A 42 -10.37 -16.36 -1.14
C PRO A 42 -9.26 -16.49 -0.09
N LYS A 43 -9.16 -15.49 0.79
CA LYS A 43 -8.21 -15.46 1.90
C LYS A 43 -8.66 -16.44 2.99
N ILE A 44 -7.77 -17.35 3.37
CA ILE A 44 -7.96 -18.22 4.54
C ILE A 44 -7.38 -17.52 5.78
N PHE A 45 -6.23 -16.87 5.61
CA PHE A 45 -5.53 -16.19 6.68
C PHE A 45 -4.97 -14.87 6.18
N ALA A 46 -5.00 -13.85 7.04
CA ALA A 46 -4.41 -12.54 6.79
C ALA A 46 -3.83 -11.99 8.08
N HIS A 47 -2.59 -11.53 8.02
CA HIS A 47 -1.91 -10.86 9.13
C HIS A 47 -1.18 -9.62 8.60
N THR A 48 -1.44 -8.47 9.21
CA THR A 48 -0.72 -7.23 8.88
C THR A 48 0.49 -7.10 9.79
N GLY A 49 1.69 -7.11 9.20
CA GLY A 49 2.94 -6.91 9.93
C GLY A 49 3.10 -5.48 10.44
N LYS A 50 4.06 -5.28 11.34
CA LYS A 50 4.41 -3.96 11.89
C LYS A 50 4.87 -2.97 10.81
N ASP A 51 5.35 -3.50 9.69
CA ASP A 51 5.81 -2.79 8.52
C ASP A 51 4.66 -2.38 7.57
N GLY A 52 3.41 -2.66 7.93
CA GLY A 52 2.22 -2.32 7.16
C GLY A 52 1.89 -3.28 6.02
N THR A 53 2.71 -4.32 5.80
CA THR A 53 2.46 -5.31 4.75
C THR A 53 1.45 -6.36 5.23
N ALA A 54 0.42 -6.63 4.42
CA ALA A 54 -0.53 -7.71 4.66
C ALA A 54 0.02 -9.06 4.13
N TYR A 55 0.35 -9.98 5.02
CA TYR A 55 0.73 -11.35 4.71
C TYR A 55 -0.52 -12.21 4.63
N THR A 56 -0.83 -12.78 3.47
CA THR A 56 -2.06 -13.55 3.26
C THR A 56 -1.79 -14.95 2.72
N ILE A 57 -2.57 -15.92 3.20
CA ILE A 57 -2.61 -17.29 2.69
C ILE A 57 -3.99 -17.53 2.10
N ARG A 58 -4.04 -18.03 0.87
CA ARG A 58 -5.28 -18.21 0.10
C ARG A 58 -5.51 -19.68 -0.24
N ILE A 59 -6.76 -20.01 -0.55
CA ILE A 59 -7.22 -21.41 -0.65
C ILE A 59 -6.61 -22.20 -1.80
N LEU A 60 -6.28 -21.55 -2.91
CA LEU A 60 -5.62 -22.23 -4.03
C LEU A 60 -4.12 -22.08 -3.87
N PRO A 61 -3.34 -23.16 -3.72
CA PRO A 61 -1.86 -23.09 -3.64
C PRO A 61 -1.22 -22.81 -5.02
N LEU A 62 -2.02 -22.41 -6.00
CA LEU A 62 -1.60 -22.10 -7.35
C LEU A 62 -1.20 -20.63 -7.40
N GLY A 63 0.09 -20.35 -7.47
CA GLY A 63 0.61 -18.99 -7.64
C GLY A 63 0.67 -18.19 -6.33
N GLY A 64 0.88 -16.89 -6.48
CA GLY A 64 1.06 -15.92 -5.42
C GLY A 64 1.26 -14.55 -6.05
N TYR A 65 1.32 -13.50 -5.25
CA TYR A 65 1.66 -12.17 -5.75
C TYR A 65 2.21 -11.25 -4.67
N VAL A 66 3.05 -10.31 -5.09
CA VAL A 66 3.50 -9.17 -4.28
C VAL A 66 2.89 -7.88 -4.82
N ARG A 67 2.00 -7.27 -4.04
CA ARG A 67 1.38 -6.00 -4.40
C ARG A 67 2.24 -4.84 -3.90
N MET A 68 3.05 -4.31 -4.80
CA MET A 68 3.88 -3.13 -4.58
C MET A 68 3.08 -1.85 -4.82
N ALA A 69 3.37 -0.79 -4.06
CA ALA A 69 2.81 0.52 -4.30
C ALA A 69 3.21 1.03 -5.69
N GLY A 70 2.27 1.65 -6.41
CA GLY A 70 2.48 2.13 -7.78
C GLY A 70 2.37 1.06 -8.86
N TRP A 71 2.06 -0.20 -8.51
CA TRP A 71 1.87 -1.29 -9.47
C TRP A 71 0.37 -1.63 -9.60
N GLY A 72 -0.17 -1.59 -10.83
CA GLY A 72 -1.60 -1.82 -11.12
C GLY A 72 -2.48 -0.57 -10.96
N ASP A 73 -3.80 -0.76 -10.80
CA ASP A 73 -4.83 0.30 -10.62
C ASP A 73 -4.76 1.05 -9.28
N ASP A 74 -3.59 1.13 -8.64
CA ASP A 74 -3.38 1.99 -7.47
C ASP A 74 -3.31 3.50 -7.89
N THR A 75 -4.03 3.90 -8.94
CA THR A 75 -4.25 5.30 -9.32
C THR A 75 -5.25 5.92 -8.35
N THR A 76 -4.77 6.34 -7.18
CA THR A 76 -5.51 7.31 -6.39
C THR A 76 -5.44 8.66 -7.12
N GLU A 77 -6.37 8.91 -8.05
CA GLU A 77 -6.50 10.20 -8.73
C GLU A 77 -6.91 11.27 -7.71
N ILE A 78 -5.93 11.99 -7.17
CA ILE A 78 -6.19 13.22 -6.44
C ILE A 78 -6.46 14.30 -7.50
N LYS A 79 -7.61 14.96 -7.43
CA LYS A 79 -7.96 16.11 -8.29
C LYS A 79 -7.94 17.38 -7.47
N THR A 80 -7.70 18.52 -8.11
CA THR A 80 -7.92 19.84 -7.49
C THR A 80 -9.36 19.91 -6.94
N GLY A 81 -9.50 20.35 -5.69
CA GLY A 81 -10.74 20.36 -4.92
C GLY A 81 -11.01 19.09 -4.11
N THR A 82 -10.17 18.05 -4.20
CA THR A 82 -10.37 16.82 -3.43
C THR A 82 -10.16 17.10 -1.94
N PRO A 83 -11.15 16.80 -1.06
CA PRO A 83 -10.97 16.93 0.37
C PRO A 83 -10.07 15.80 0.88
N VAL A 84 -9.00 16.16 1.59
CA VAL A 84 -8.07 15.21 2.21
C VAL A 84 -7.91 15.52 3.69
N SER A 85 -7.55 14.50 4.45
CA SER A 85 -7.12 14.65 5.85
C SER A 85 -5.68 14.22 5.98
N LEU A 86 -4.83 15.11 6.50
CA LEU A 86 -3.39 14.89 6.61
C LEU A 86 -3.02 14.54 8.06
N THR A 87 -2.24 13.48 8.23
CA THR A 87 -1.56 13.20 9.51
C THR A 87 -0.15 13.74 9.42
N LEU A 88 0.23 14.62 10.34
CA LEU A 88 1.57 15.21 10.40
C LEU A 88 2.48 14.41 11.35
N THR A 89 3.79 14.43 11.09
CA THR A 89 4.81 14.01 12.07
C THR A 89 5.06 15.12 13.09
N ASP A 90 5.79 14.82 14.16
CA ASP A 90 6.22 15.80 15.15
C ASP A 90 7.08 16.92 14.54
N ASP A 91 7.77 16.64 13.42
CA ASP A 91 8.56 17.60 12.64
C ASP A 91 7.72 18.44 11.65
N GLY A 92 6.39 18.30 11.67
CA GLY A 92 5.47 19.05 10.80
C GLY A 92 5.38 18.54 9.36
N LYS A 93 5.97 17.38 9.03
CA LYS A 93 5.91 16.77 7.69
C LYS A 93 4.66 15.91 7.50
N VAL A 94 4.21 15.75 6.27
CA VAL A 94 3.07 14.89 5.94
C VAL A 94 3.48 13.41 6.05
N LYS A 95 2.94 12.72 7.05
CA LYS A 95 3.13 11.27 7.23
C LYS A 95 2.15 10.46 6.40
N ARG A 96 0.91 10.92 6.29
CA ARG A 96 -0.18 10.20 5.65
C ARG A 96 -1.22 11.14 5.08
N ILE A 97 -1.66 10.86 3.85
CA ILE A 97 -2.76 11.53 3.18
C ILE A 97 -3.94 10.57 3.15
N ASN A 98 -5.07 10.97 3.74
CA ASN A 98 -6.29 10.19 3.74
C ASN A 98 -7.33 10.81 2.79
N LEU A 99 -7.67 10.07 1.74
CA LEU A 99 -8.67 10.42 0.73
C LEU A 99 -10.07 9.88 1.07
N SER A 100 -10.16 8.99 2.07
CA SER A 100 -11.45 8.46 2.49
C SER A 100 -12.15 9.52 3.34
N GLY A 101 -13.37 9.91 2.96
CA GLY A 101 -14.23 10.85 3.71
C GLY A 101 -14.60 10.39 5.14
N LYS A 102 -14.05 9.28 5.63
CA LYS A 102 -14.08 8.87 7.03
C LYS A 102 -12.90 9.51 7.76
N LYS A 103 -13.19 10.44 8.67
CA LYS A 103 -12.25 10.93 9.69
C LYS A 103 -11.73 9.73 10.49
N LEU A 104 -10.49 9.31 10.24
CA LEU A 104 -9.85 8.23 10.99
C LEU A 104 -9.16 8.73 12.26
N ASP A 105 -8.76 10.00 12.33
CA ASP A 105 -8.01 10.56 13.46
C ASP A 105 -8.53 11.95 13.85
N GLN A 106 -8.64 12.21 15.16
CA GLN A 106 -9.02 13.52 15.70
C GLN A 106 -7.94 14.59 15.50
N THR A 107 -6.70 14.18 15.21
CA THR A 107 -5.53 15.03 14.97
C THR A 107 -5.24 15.30 13.50
N ALA A 108 -6.08 14.80 12.59
CA ALA A 108 -5.86 14.99 11.16
C ALA A 108 -6.23 16.40 10.70
N LEU A 109 -5.33 17.05 9.95
CA LEU A 109 -5.53 18.38 9.38
C LEU A 109 -6.40 18.27 8.11
N PRO A 110 -7.62 18.82 8.09
CA PRO A 110 -8.45 18.82 6.89
C PRO A 110 -7.92 19.86 5.89
N MET A 111 -7.84 19.46 4.61
CA MET A 111 -7.35 20.31 3.52
C MET A 111 -8.17 20.05 2.25
N GLN A 112 -8.42 21.07 1.44
CA GLN A 112 -8.84 20.91 0.05
C GLN A 112 -7.65 21.07 -0.88
N VAL A 113 -7.30 20.03 -1.63
CA VAL A 113 -6.10 20.02 -2.47
C VAL A 113 -6.23 21.03 -3.61
N THR A 114 -5.27 21.95 -3.75
CA THR A 114 -5.20 22.88 -4.89
C THR A 114 -4.20 22.38 -5.94
N GLN A 115 -3.04 21.92 -5.49
CA GLN A 115 -1.94 21.46 -6.32
C GLN A 115 -1.14 20.39 -5.57
N PHE A 116 -0.54 19.43 -6.28
CA PHE A 116 0.33 18.43 -5.67
C PHE A 116 1.37 17.93 -6.67
N ASP A 117 2.45 17.36 -6.15
CA ASP A 117 3.48 16.64 -6.89
C ASP A 117 4.07 15.58 -5.95
N PHE A 118 3.71 14.31 -6.16
CA PHE A 118 4.18 13.20 -5.33
C PHE A 118 5.29 12.37 -5.98
N GLU A 119 5.76 12.79 -7.15
CA GLU A 119 6.75 12.06 -7.93
C GLU A 119 8.12 12.75 -7.88
N ASP A 120 8.15 14.03 -8.23
CA ASP A 120 9.40 14.78 -8.35
C ASP A 120 9.65 15.64 -7.11
N LYS A 121 8.69 16.48 -6.74
CA LYS A 121 8.89 17.54 -5.73
C LYS A 121 8.35 17.19 -4.34
N LEU A 122 7.61 16.09 -4.21
CA LEU A 122 7.07 15.56 -2.95
C LEU A 122 6.35 16.63 -2.10
N PHE A 123 5.35 17.30 -2.66
CA PHE A 123 4.55 18.31 -1.95
C PHE A 123 3.05 18.18 -2.21
N ILE A 124 2.28 18.72 -1.28
CA ILE A 124 0.84 18.98 -1.43
C ILE A 124 0.51 20.42 -1.00
N LYS A 125 -0.29 21.10 -1.81
CA LYS A 125 -0.88 22.40 -1.49
C LYS A 125 -2.37 22.29 -1.37
N GLY A 126 -2.94 23.09 -0.48
CA GLY A 126 -4.37 23.18 -0.39
C GLY A 126 -4.85 24.18 0.64
N LEU A 127 -6.16 24.39 0.65
CA LEU A 127 -6.83 25.28 1.57
C LEU A 127 -7.16 24.55 2.87
N VAL A 128 -6.68 25.09 3.98
CA VAL A 128 -6.95 24.63 5.35
C VAL A 128 -7.65 25.79 6.06
N LEU A 129 -8.93 25.66 6.40
CA LEU A 129 -9.71 26.76 6.99
C LEU A 129 -9.60 28.06 6.17
N GLU A 130 -9.69 27.95 4.84
CA GLU A 130 -9.57 29.07 3.88
C GLU A 130 -8.16 29.68 3.74
N GLU A 131 -7.16 29.22 4.48
CA GLU A 131 -5.75 29.59 4.27
C GLU A 131 -5.03 28.58 3.38
N GLU A 132 -4.27 29.07 2.39
CA GLU A 132 -3.44 28.20 1.56
C GLU A 132 -2.19 27.73 2.31
N LYS A 133 -2.01 26.41 2.41
CA LYS A 133 -0.85 25.78 3.03
C LYS A 133 -0.10 24.92 2.02
N HIS A 134 1.23 25.00 2.07
CA HIS A 134 2.16 24.14 1.35
C HIS A 134 2.85 23.20 2.35
N LEU A 135 2.72 21.90 2.12
CA LEU A 135 3.22 20.86 3.02
C LEU A 135 4.05 19.84 2.23
N GLN A 136 5.07 19.27 2.89
CA GLN A 136 5.96 18.23 2.39
C GLN A 136 5.88 17.00 3.28
#